data_AF-A0A925TI82-F1
#
_entry.id   AF-A0A925TI82-F1
#
_cell.length_a   1.000
_cell.length_b   1.000
_cell.length_c   1.000
_cell.angle_alpha   90.00
_cell.angle_beta   90.00
_cell.angle_gamma   90.00
#
_symmetry.space_group_name_H-M   'P 1'
#
loop_
_entity.id
_entity.type
_entity.pdbx_description
1 polymer ?
#
loop_
_entity_poly.entity_id
_entity_poly.type
_entity_poly.pdbx_seq_one_letter_code
_entity_poly.pdbx_strand_id
1 'polypeptide(L)'
;MPDLAYADLKAAFAATSLFEDKTWQLSPEAWALTPDQLAELEAIGTACLEYHQALETLYLRSAAGKNLLRNKPLLAPWVADYLDRGKPAQLVAHARDPKNRGVFPTV
;
A
#
# COMPACT_ATOMS: atom_id res chain seq x y z
N MET A 1 4.81 32.86 -7.60
CA MET A 1 6.06 32.57 -6.86
C MET A 1 7.20 32.74 -7.84
N PRO A 2 8.33 33.37 -7.47
CA PRO A 2 9.48 33.44 -8.37
C PRO A 2 9.98 32.02 -8.68
N ASP A 3 10.28 31.75 -9.95
CA ASP A 3 10.90 30.49 -10.37
C ASP A 3 12.30 30.40 -9.75
N LEU A 4 12.49 29.42 -8.86
CA LEU A 4 13.79 29.12 -8.26
C LEU A 4 14.61 28.26 -9.22
N ALA A 5 15.79 28.73 -9.63
CA ALA A 5 16.65 27.98 -10.53
C ALA A 5 17.20 26.72 -9.83
N TYR A 6 17.30 25.62 -10.59
CA TYR A 6 17.78 24.32 -10.08
C TYR A 6 19.15 24.41 -9.38
N ALA A 7 20.06 25.24 -9.90
CA ALA A 7 21.39 25.41 -9.32
C ALA A 7 21.33 26.01 -7.90
N ASP A 8 20.43 26.98 -7.69
CA ASP A 8 20.24 27.65 -6.41
C ASP A 8 19.64 26.70 -5.37
N LEU A 9 18.63 25.90 -5.78
CA LEU A 9 18.05 24.85 -4.93
C LEU A 9 19.08 23.79 -4.56
N LYS A 10 19.90 23.34 -5.52
CA LYS A 10 20.94 22.35 -5.28
C LYS A 10 22.01 22.85 -4.31
N ALA A 11 22.44 24.10 -4.44
CA ALA A 11 23.40 24.71 -3.53
C ALA A 11 22.82 24.87 -2.10
N ALA A 12 21.57 25.33 -1.99
CA ALA A 12 20.90 25.50 -0.71
C ALA A 12 20.70 24.17 0.04
N PHE A 13 20.29 23.11 -0.66
CA PHE A 13 20.14 21.77 -0.08
C PHE A 13 21.45 21.03 0.18
N ALA A 14 22.54 21.38 -0.52
CA ALA A 14 23.87 20.87 -0.19
C ALA A 14 24.45 21.55 1.06
N ALA A 15 24.12 22.82 1.29
CA ALA A 15 24.58 23.58 2.45
C ALA A 15 23.80 23.25 3.75
N THR A 16 22.58 22.74 3.62
CA THR A 16 21.73 22.36 4.76
C THR A 16 21.47 20.86 4.69
N SER A 17 22.01 20.09 5.64
CA SER A 17 21.65 18.67 5.70
C SER A 17 20.14 18.52 5.94
N LEU A 18 19.44 17.97 4.95
CA LEU A 18 17.99 17.84 5.01
C LEU A 18 17.55 16.86 6.09
N PHE A 19 18.37 15.84 6.37
CA PHE A 19 18.01 14.70 7.22
C PHE A 19 19.17 14.13 8.06
N GLU A 20 20.43 14.33 7.66
CA GLU A 20 21.59 13.90 8.45
C GLU A 20 21.65 14.74 9.73
N ASP A 21 21.87 14.09 10.88
CA ASP A 21 21.94 14.68 12.23
C ASP A 21 20.66 15.28 12.82
N LYS A 22 19.49 15.06 12.21
CA LYS A 22 18.21 15.43 12.83
C LYS A 22 17.69 14.29 13.71
N THR A 23 17.41 14.59 14.96
CA THR A 23 16.69 13.68 15.85
C THR A 23 15.18 13.83 15.67
N TRP A 24 14.46 12.71 15.71
CA TRP A 24 13.00 12.72 15.72
C TRP A 24 12.52 13.52 16.93
N GLN A 25 11.71 14.55 16.70
CA GLN A 25 11.05 15.29 17.76
C GLN A 25 9.70 14.63 18.04
N LEU A 26 9.49 14.21 19.28
CA LEU A 26 8.21 13.72 19.75
C LEU A 26 7.55 14.81 20.60
N SER A 27 6.23 14.94 20.46
CA SER A 27 5.46 15.80 21.37
C SER A 27 5.59 15.26 22.81
N PRO A 28 5.81 16.12 23.82
CA PRO A 28 5.78 15.70 25.22
C PRO A 28 4.37 15.33 25.69
N GLU A 29 3.35 15.73 24.94
CA GLU A 29 1.95 15.43 25.23
C GLU A 29 1.38 14.48 24.18
N ALA A 30 0.57 13.52 24.64
CA ALA A 30 -0.15 12.62 23.76
C ALA A 30 -1.19 13.38 22.93
N TRP A 31 -1.40 12.95 21.69
CA TRP A 31 -2.48 13.48 20.88
C TRP A 31 -3.81 12.89 21.37
N ALA A 32 -4.61 13.72 22.06
CA ALA A 32 -5.90 13.30 22.59
C ALA A 32 -6.91 13.09 21.46
N LEU A 33 -7.56 11.92 21.46
CA LEU A 33 -8.66 11.59 20.56
C LEU A 33 -9.96 11.54 21.36
N THR A 34 -11.02 12.10 20.80
CA THR A 34 -12.37 11.89 21.34
C THR A 34 -12.84 10.46 21.04
N PRO A 35 -13.82 9.93 21.79
CA PRO A 35 -14.41 8.62 21.50
C PRO A 35 -14.94 8.50 20.05
N ASP A 36 -15.53 9.58 19.52
CA ASP A 36 -16.05 9.60 18.15
C ASP A 36 -14.92 9.50 17.11
N GLN A 37 -13.81 10.22 17.32
CA GLN A 37 -12.64 10.14 16.46
C GLN A 37 -11.99 8.75 16.50
N LEU A 38 -11.92 8.14 17.68
CA LEU A 38 -11.41 6.78 17.82
C LEU A 38 -12.26 5.78 17.03
N ALA A 39 -13.58 5.86 17.16
CA ALA A 39 -14.50 4.99 16.44
C ALA A 39 -14.39 5.16 14.91
N GLU A 40 -14.21 6.39 14.43
CA GLU A 40 -13.99 6.66 12.99
C GLU A 40 -12.68 6.04 12.49
N LEU A 41 -11.58 6.19 13.24
CA LEU A 41 -10.29 5.62 12.88
C LEU A 41 -10.34 4.08 12.87
N GLU A 42 -11.03 3.45 13.81
CA GLU A 42 -11.22 2.00 13.84
C GLU A 42 -12.05 1.51 12.65
N ALA A 43 -13.09 2.25 12.26
CA ALA A 43 -13.90 1.94 11.08
C ALA A 43 -13.08 2.04 9.79
N ILE A 44 -12.26 3.09 9.65
CA ILE A 44 -11.34 3.25 8.51
C ILE A 44 -10.32 2.11 8.49
N GLY A 45 -9.70 1.79 9.62
CA GLY A 45 -8.72 0.70 9.72
C GLY A 45 -9.31 -0.64 9.29
N THR A 46 -10.53 -0.93 9.73
CA THR A 46 -11.27 -2.14 9.34
C THR A 46 -11.54 -2.17 7.84
N ALA A 47 -12.06 -1.08 7.27
CA ALA A 47 -12.35 -0.98 5.84
C ALA A 47 -11.08 -1.13 4.98
N CYS A 48 -9.95 -0.54 5.40
CA CYS A 48 -8.67 -0.69 4.73
C CYS A 48 -8.19 -2.15 4.74
N LEU A 49 -8.29 -2.83 5.89
CA LEU A 49 -7.89 -4.24 6.00
C LEU A 49 -8.76 -5.14 5.10
N GLU A 50 -10.08 -4.98 5.14
CA GLU A 50 -11.00 -5.72 4.29
C GLU A 50 -10.75 -5.48 2.80
N TYR A 51 -10.45 -4.23 2.43
CA TYR A 51 -10.09 -3.87 1.06
C TYR A 51 -8.83 -4.62 0.60
N HIS A 52 -7.76 -4.64 1.40
CA HIS A 52 -6.54 -5.37 1.07
C HIS A 52 -6.78 -6.89 0.95
N GLN A 53 -7.57 -7.48 1.86
CA GLN A 53 -7.94 -8.90 1.79
C GLN A 53 -8.77 -9.23 0.54
N ALA A 54 -9.67 -8.32 0.15
CA ALA A 54 -10.46 -8.46 -1.07
C ALA A 54 -9.58 -8.38 -2.33
N LEU A 55 -8.60 -7.47 -2.38
CA LEU A 55 -7.63 -7.38 -3.47
C LEU A 55 -6.78 -8.65 -3.59
N GLU A 56 -6.28 -9.19 -2.47
CA GLU A 56 -5.53 -10.46 -2.46
C GLU A 56 -6.39 -11.59 -3.02
N THR A 57 -7.63 -11.69 -2.53
CA THR A 57 -8.57 -12.72 -2.98
C THR A 57 -8.87 -12.59 -4.47
N LEU A 58 -9.10 -11.37 -4.95
CA LEU A 58 -9.35 -11.10 -6.36
C LEU A 58 -8.15 -11.51 -7.23
N TYR A 59 -6.94 -11.12 -6.85
CA TYR A 59 -5.72 -11.47 -7.55
C TYR A 59 -5.48 -12.98 -7.58
N LEU A 60 -5.53 -13.66 -6.43
CA LEU A 60 -5.29 -15.11 -6.36
C LEU A 60 -6.36 -15.91 -7.10
N ARG A 61 -7.62 -15.47 -7.09
CA ARG A 61 -8.69 -16.12 -7.87
C ARG A 61 -8.52 -15.88 -9.36
N SER A 62 -8.15 -14.67 -9.76
CA SER A 62 -7.84 -14.33 -11.16
C SER A 62 -6.71 -15.20 -11.69
N ALA A 63 -5.57 -15.25 -10.98
CA ALA A 63 -4.40 -16.04 -11.35
C ALA A 63 -4.68 -17.56 -11.41
N ALA A 64 -5.57 -18.06 -10.54
CA ALA A 64 -6.00 -19.46 -10.51
C ALA A 64 -7.16 -19.77 -11.47
N GLY A 65 -7.64 -18.81 -12.27
CA GLY A 65 -8.78 -19.00 -13.18
C GLY A 65 -10.09 -19.35 -12.47
N LYS A 66 -10.26 -18.94 -11.20
CA LYS A 66 -11.42 -19.28 -10.37
C LYS A 66 -12.56 -18.29 -10.56
N ASN A 67 -13.79 -18.81 -10.58
CA ASN A 67 -15.00 -18.00 -10.62
C ASN A 67 -15.09 -17.04 -9.43
N LEU A 68 -15.41 -15.77 -9.66
CA LEU A 68 -15.49 -14.73 -8.64
C LEU A 68 -16.86 -14.69 -7.93
N LEU A 69 -17.94 -14.86 -8.70
CA LEU A 69 -19.30 -14.84 -8.14
C LEU A 69 -19.75 -16.25 -7.76
N ARG A 70 -20.60 -16.35 -6.73
CA ARG A 70 -21.13 -17.64 -6.26
C ARG A 70 -22.10 -18.28 -7.25
N ASN A 71 -23.02 -17.47 -7.78
CA ASN A 71 -24.20 -17.95 -8.52
C ASN A 71 -24.15 -17.66 -10.03
N LYS A 72 -23.07 -17.03 -10.51
CA LYS A 72 -22.91 -16.62 -11.91
C LYS A 72 -21.45 -16.79 -12.35
N PRO A 73 -21.17 -17.17 -13.60
CA PRO A 73 -19.81 -17.11 -14.13
C PRO A 73 -19.34 -15.65 -14.25
N LEU A 74 -18.24 -15.36 -13.58
CA LEU A 74 -17.45 -14.15 -13.69
C LEU A 74 -15.98 -14.52 -13.44
N LEU A 75 -15.17 -14.45 -14.50
CA LEU A 75 -13.72 -14.55 -14.43
C LEU A 75 -13.13 -13.16 -14.73
N ALA A 76 -11.95 -12.90 -14.18
CA ALA A 76 -11.25 -11.64 -14.42
C ALA A 76 -9.76 -11.88 -14.66
N PRO A 77 -9.36 -12.63 -15.71
CA PRO A 77 -7.94 -12.95 -15.97
C PRO A 77 -7.09 -11.68 -16.14
N TRP A 78 -7.68 -10.61 -16.66
CA TRP A 78 -7.03 -9.31 -16.82
C TRP A 78 -6.44 -8.74 -15.53
N VAL A 79 -6.96 -9.12 -14.35
CA VAL A 79 -6.45 -8.63 -13.07
C VAL A 79 -5.05 -9.16 -12.83
N ALA A 80 -4.83 -10.48 -12.95
CA ALA A 80 -3.49 -11.06 -12.86
C ALA A 80 -2.60 -10.52 -13.98
N ASP A 81 -3.11 -10.46 -15.21
CA ASP A 81 -2.37 -9.92 -16.36
C ASP A 81 -1.92 -8.46 -16.17
N TYR A 82 -2.66 -7.66 -15.39
CA TYR A 82 -2.32 -6.29 -15.07
C TYR A 82 -1.34 -6.21 -13.90
N LEU A 83 -1.61 -6.93 -12.81
CA LEU A 83 -0.82 -6.87 -11.58
C LEU A 83 0.54 -7.55 -11.69
N ASP A 84 0.72 -8.47 -12.63
CA ASP A 84 2.00 -9.12 -12.91
C ASP A 84 2.93 -8.27 -13.78
N ARG A 85 2.45 -7.19 -14.41
CA ARG A 85 3.21 -6.45 -15.42
C ARG A 85 4.49 -5.88 -14.85
N GLY A 86 5.61 -6.19 -15.49
CA GLY A 86 6.93 -5.72 -15.09
C GLY A 86 7.51 -6.43 -13.86
N LYS A 87 6.77 -7.35 -13.21
CA LYS A 87 7.27 -8.13 -12.07
C LYS A 87 8.13 -9.30 -12.58
N PRO A 88 9.32 -9.54 -11.99
CA PRO A 88 10.09 -10.75 -12.27
C PRO A 88 9.31 -12.01 -11.90
N ALA A 89 9.52 -13.10 -12.64
CA ALA A 89 8.79 -14.36 -12.45
C ALA A 89 8.87 -14.90 -11.01
N GLN A 90 10.04 -14.78 -10.37
CA GLN A 90 10.23 -15.19 -8.97
C GLN A 90 9.39 -14.39 -7.97
N LEU A 91 9.14 -13.10 -8.24
CA LEU A 91 8.30 -12.26 -7.38
C LEU A 91 6.83 -12.63 -7.54
N VAL A 92 6.39 -12.88 -8.79
CA VAL A 92 5.03 -13.37 -9.08
C VAL A 92 4.79 -14.72 -8.41
N ALA A 93 5.75 -15.64 -8.49
CA ALA A 93 5.69 -16.95 -7.85
C ALA A 93 5.62 -16.83 -6.33
N HIS A 94 6.48 -15.99 -5.72
CA HIS A 94 6.44 -15.72 -4.28
C HIS A 94 5.09 -15.15 -3.85
N ALA A 95 4.57 -14.13 -4.54
CA ALA A 95 3.27 -13.52 -4.21
C ALA A 95 2.08 -14.50 -4.28
N ARG A 96 2.22 -15.62 -5.01
CA ARG A 96 1.19 -16.65 -5.16
C ARG A 96 1.40 -17.86 -4.24
N ASP A 97 2.49 -17.90 -3.48
CA ASP A 97 2.75 -19.00 -2.55
C ASP A 97 1.63 -19.05 -1.49
N PRO A 98 0.97 -20.21 -1.29
CA PRO A 98 -0.06 -20.37 -0.27
C PRO A 98 0.36 -19.93 1.14
N LYS A 99 1.65 -20.01 1.47
CA LYS A 99 2.20 -19.56 2.76
C LYS A 99 2.11 -18.06 2.97
N ASN A 100 2.01 -17.28 1.90
CA ASN A 100 1.96 -15.83 1.97
C ASN A 100 0.53 -15.29 2.11
N ARG A 101 -0.48 -16.14 1.93
CA ARG A 101 -1.89 -15.73 1.96
C ARG A 101 -2.27 -15.16 3.33
N GLY A 102 -2.72 -13.90 3.33
CA GLY A 102 -3.12 -13.18 4.53
C GLY A 102 -1.95 -12.78 5.46
N VAL A 103 -0.70 -12.95 5.03
CA VAL A 103 0.48 -12.62 5.84
C VAL A 103 0.97 -11.20 5.57
N PHE A 104 0.82 -10.71 4.34
CA PHE A 104 1.30 -9.40 3.93
C PHE A 104 0.14 -8.54 3.41
N PRO A 105 0.18 -7.21 3.61
CA PRO A 105 -0.63 -6.32 2.79
C PRO A 105 -0.26 -6.55 1.31
N THR A 106 -1.22 -6.39 0.41
CA THR A 106 -1.02 -6.61 -1.02
C THR A 106 0.13 -5.75 -1.58
N VAL A 107 1.08 -6.40 -2.26
CA VAL A 107 2.25 -5.80 -2.93
C VAL A 107 1.96 -5.23 -4.31
#